data_AF-A0A2S2QVJ1-F1
#
_entry.id   AF-A0A2S2QVJ1-F1
#
_cell.length_a   1.000
_cell.length_b   1.000
_cell.length_c   1.000
_cell.angle_alpha   90.00
_cell.angle_beta   90.00
_cell.angle_gamma   90.00
#
_symmetry.space_group_name_H-M   'P 1'
#
loop_
_entity.id
_entity.type
_entity.pdbx_description
1 polymer ?
#
loop_
_entity_poly.entity_id
_entity_poly.type
_entity_poly.pdbx_seq_one_letter_code
_entity_poly.pdbx_strand_id
1 'polypeptide(L)'
;MVSCPICSLTVKRSQSNLTCNNCKHLFHPECVSLKKEDVDFLTSANKLWTCQNCTKSMKILQQSDFSNSPVTSQSSDKHFDSTDLKRILSSLDDVRAEQSKLFDLVNNQSKKLDVLDNKFTCVLTELSALKEENKILRNNIDSLVNRVVSLETKQLNSSSNDDAFSEFIDRQSRSKNVILFNVREPIDNSENNSDISTVNLILRNLGVDIKPVIVQRLGKPNNNCRPIKVLLPSISDVYKILGSTRKLKSDQTFNDVKITSDKTPKQRQH
;
A
#
# COMPACT_ATOMS: atom_id res chain seq x y z
N MET A 1 0.00 10.20 67.26
CA MET A 1 -1.08 9.21 67.01
C MET A 1 -2.37 9.97 66.81
N VAL A 2 -3.17 9.65 65.79
CA VAL A 2 -4.46 10.33 65.57
C VAL A 2 -5.57 9.48 66.18
N SER A 3 -6.40 10.05 67.04
CA SER A 3 -7.54 9.39 67.66
C SER A 3 -8.83 9.65 66.86
N CYS A 4 -9.72 8.65 66.84
CA CYS A 4 -11.04 8.80 66.23
C CYS A 4 -11.93 9.68 67.13
N PRO A 5 -12.59 10.73 66.63
CA PRO A 5 -13.47 11.57 67.44
C PRO A 5 -14.71 10.89 68.02
N ILE A 6 -15.06 9.67 67.58
CA ILE A 6 -16.28 8.96 68.00
C ILE A 6 -15.98 7.99 69.16
N CYS A 7 -14.91 7.19 69.04
CA CYS A 7 -14.55 6.18 70.05
C CYS A 7 -13.31 6.54 70.87
N SER A 8 -12.64 7.65 70.54
CA SER A 8 -11.39 8.13 71.17
C SER A 8 -10.20 7.16 71.09
N LEU A 9 -10.32 6.04 70.37
CA LEU A 9 -9.24 5.08 70.14
C LEU A 9 -8.36 5.52 68.97
N THR A 10 -7.09 5.10 69.00
CA THR A 10 -6.10 5.41 67.95
C THR A 10 -6.48 4.78 66.61
N VAL A 11 -6.46 5.58 65.54
CA VAL A 11 -6.63 5.13 64.15
C VAL A 11 -5.27 4.69 63.61
N LYS A 12 -5.14 3.39 63.30
CA LYS A 12 -3.90 2.83 62.72
C LYS A 12 -3.85 3.12 61.21
N ARG A 13 -2.75 3.69 60.73
CA ARG A 13 -2.55 4.02 59.29
C ARG A 13 -2.56 2.80 58.35
N SER A 14 -2.41 1.59 58.88
CA SER A 14 -2.40 0.33 58.10
C SER A 14 -3.80 -0.23 57.82
N GLN A 15 -4.86 0.37 58.36
CA GLN A 15 -6.25 -0.05 58.14
C GLN A 15 -7.01 1.01 57.35
N SER A 16 -8.03 0.59 56.57
CA SER A 16 -8.93 1.49 55.83
C SER A 16 -9.48 2.54 56.79
N ASN A 17 -9.20 3.82 56.52
CA ASN A 17 -9.59 4.95 57.36
C ASN A 17 -10.17 6.07 56.50
N LEU A 18 -11.07 6.86 57.09
CA LEU A 18 -11.77 7.94 56.39
C LEU A 18 -11.39 9.29 56.98
N THR A 19 -11.07 10.24 56.11
CA THR A 19 -10.80 11.62 56.50
C THR A 19 -11.98 12.50 56.10
N CYS A 20 -12.60 13.18 57.05
CA CYS A 20 -13.68 14.12 56.76
C CYS A 20 -13.12 15.32 55.97
N ASN A 21 -13.72 15.65 54.83
CA ASN A 21 -13.28 16.77 54.01
C ASN A 21 -13.40 18.13 54.74
N ASN A 22 -14.37 18.28 55.65
CA ASN A 22 -14.63 19.56 56.31
C ASN A 22 -13.78 19.74 57.58
N CYS A 23 -13.86 18.81 58.55
CA CYS A 23 -13.11 18.93 59.81
C CYS A 23 -11.73 18.28 59.80
N LYS A 24 -11.33 17.61 58.71
CA LYS A 24 -10.04 16.93 58.52
C LYS A 24 -9.67 15.86 59.57
N HIS A 25 -10.59 15.49 60.45
CA HIS A 25 -10.38 14.38 61.40
C HIS A 25 -10.49 13.01 60.73
N LEU A 26 -9.77 12.03 61.28
CA LEU A 26 -9.78 10.63 60.85
C LEU A 26 -10.81 9.82 61.65
N PHE A 27 -11.51 8.93 60.97
CA PHE A 27 -12.55 8.07 61.54
C PHE A 27 -12.30 6.61 61.18
N HIS A 28 -12.63 5.70 62.11
CA HIS A 28 -12.77 4.28 61.79
C HIS A 28 -14.04 4.06 60.94
N PRO A 29 -14.00 3.18 59.92
CA PRO A 29 -15.17 2.85 59.11
C PRO A 29 -16.36 2.39 59.95
N GLU A 30 -16.11 1.55 60.97
CA GLU A 30 -17.13 1.00 61.84
C GLU A 30 -17.80 2.08 62.70
N CYS A 31 -17.01 3.06 63.18
CA CYS A 31 -17.53 4.17 63.98
C CYS A 31 -18.46 5.10 63.20
N VAL A 32 -18.39 5.09 61.87
CA VAL A 32 -19.28 5.86 60.99
C VAL A 32 -20.28 4.99 60.24
N SER A 33 -20.41 3.72 60.66
CA SER A 33 -21.35 2.73 60.09
C SER A 33 -21.16 2.49 58.59
N LEU A 34 -19.91 2.51 58.10
CA LEU A 34 -19.55 2.16 56.73
C LEU A 34 -18.83 0.82 56.67
N LYS A 35 -19.15 0.02 55.65
CA LYS A 35 -18.43 -1.23 55.40
C LYS A 35 -17.10 -0.91 54.72
N LYS A 36 -16.13 -1.82 54.86
CA LYS A 36 -14.82 -1.70 54.22
C LYS A 36 -14.92 -1.51 52.70
N GLU A 37 -15.85 -2.21 52.06
CA GLU A 37 -16.17 -2.08 50.63
C GLU A 37 -16.53 -0.64 50.22
N ASP A 38 -17.32 0.05 51.04
CA ASP A 38 -17.73 1.44 50.79
C ASP A 38 -16.53 2.40 50.92
N VAL A 39 -15.64 2.14 51.87
CA VAL A 39 -14.42 2.95 52.08
C VAL A 39 -13.44 2.77 50.93
N ASP A 40 -13.27 1.53 50.47
CA ASP A 40 -12.40 1.21 49.34
C ASP A 40 -12.95 1.82 48.03
N PHE A 41 -14.27 1.84 47.83
CA PHE A 41 -14.92 2.56 46.72
C PHE A 41 -14.70 4.08 46.80
N LEU A 42 -14.93 4.70 47.96
CA LEU A 42 -14.73 6.15 48.12
C LEU A 42 -13.27 6.55 47.86
N THR A 43 -12.32 5.72 48.29
CA THR A 43 -10.89 5.95 48.10
C THR A 43 -10.47 5.76 46.64
N SER A 44 -10.92 4.68 45.99
CA SER A 44 -10.60 4.39 44.57
C SER A 44 -11.25 5.36 43.59
N ALA A 45 -12.46 5.83 43.89
CA ALA A 45 -13.17 6.82 43.08
C ALA A 45 -12.79 8.28 43.42
N ASN A 46 -11.84 8.50 44.33
CA ASN A 46 -11.41 9.81 44.83
C ASN A 46 -12.59 10.73 45.24
N LYS A 47 -13.61 10.14 45.88
CA LYS A 47 -14.80 10.87 46.31
C LYS A 47 -14.58 11.49 47.69
N LEU A 48 -14.93 12.77 47.82
CA LEU A 48 -14.86 13.48 49.09
C LEU A 48 -15.98 12.99 50.03
N TRP A 49 -15.60 12.62 51.26
CA TRP A 49 -16.54 12.21 52.30
C TRP A 49 -16.59 13.23 53.45
N THR A 50 -17.76 13.46 54.02
CA THR A 50 -17.97 14.37 55.16
C THR A 50 -18.68 13.68 56.31
N CYS A 51 -18.20 13.88 57.55
CA CYS A 51 -18.79 13.27 58.72
C CYS A 51 -20.17 13.87 59.06
N GLN A 52 -20.99 13.11 59.78
CA GLN A 52 -22.36 13.49 60.12
C GLN A 52 -22.45 14.84 60.86
N ASN A 53 -21.48 15.17 61.71
CA ASN A 53 -21.49 16.43 62.44
C ASN A 53 -21.34 17.63 61.49
N CYS A 54 -20.39 17.56 60.56
CA CYS A 54 -20.20 18.57 59.54
C CYS A 54 -21.40 18.69 58.59
N THR A 55 -22.04 17.56 58.25
CA THR A 55 -23.25 17.55 57.44
C THR A 55 -24.44 18.24 58.14
N LYS A 56 -24.58 18.06 59.46
CA LYS A 56 -25.63 18.73 60.27
C LYS A 56 -25.41 20.24 60.35
N SER A 57 -24.18 20.69 60.60
CA SER A 57 -23.84 22.12 60.65
C SER A 57 -24.15 22.84 59.32
N MET A 58 -23.92 22.17 58.20
CA MET A 58 -24.18 22.73 56.86
C MET A 58 -25.68 22.87 56.56
N LYS A 59 -26.53 21.99 57.10
CA LYS A 59 -27.99 22.07 56.96
C LYS A 59 -28.61 23.18 57.83
N ILE A 60 -28.06 23.43 59.02
CA ILE A 60 -28.56 24.47 59.93
C ILE A 60 -28.35 25.88 59.32
N LEU A 61 -27.25 26.09 58.59
CA LEU A 61 -26.97 27.33 57.87
C LEU A 61 -27.89 27.57 56.64
N GLN A 62 -28.60 26.56 56.17
CA GLN A 62 -29.51 26.66 55.01
C GLN A 62 -30.98 26.85 55.39
N GLN A 63 -31.33 26.80 56.68
CA GLN A 63 -32.73 26.86 57.15
C GLN A 63 -33.07 28.10 58.00
N SER A 64 -32.12 29.03 58.22
CA SER A 64 -32.33 30.18 59.12
C SER A 64 -32.87 31.45 58.48
N ASP A 65 -33.26 31.45 57.21
CA ASP A 65 -33.79 32.66 56.54
C ASP A 65 -35.28 32.50 56.22
N PHE A 66 -36.16 32.52 57.23
CA PHE A 66 -37.56 32.99 57.11
C PHE A 66 -38.21 33.02 58.50
N SER A 67 -38.19 34.17 59.17
CA SER A 67 -39.11 34.52 60.26
C SER A 67 -39.14 36.04 60.44
N ASN A 68 -40.22 36.68 60.01
CA ASN A 68 -40.50 38.11 60.24
C ASN A 68 -40.84 38.34 61.71
N SER A 69 -40.07 39.21 62.38
CA SER A 69 -40.52 39.97 63.56
C SER A 69 -39.71 41.26 63.70
N PRO A 70 -40.31 42.34 64.24
CA PRO A 70 -39.77 43.70 64.11
C PRO A 70 -38.58 43.90 65.05
N VAL A 71 -37.48 44.42 64.50
CA VAL A 71 -36.25 44.69 65.24
C VAL A 71 -36.32 46.10 65.85
N THR A 72 -36.28 46.16 67.17
CA THR A 72 -36.04 47.38 67.93
C THR A 72 -34.59 47.81 67.74
N SER A 73 -34.42 49.04 67.25
CA SER A 73 -33.15 49.68 66.95
C SER A 73 -32.26 49.87 68.18
N GLN A 74 -30.99 49.43 68.06
CA GLN A 74 -29.88 50.11 68.73
C GLN A 74 -28.75 50.35 67.71
N SER A 75 -28.38 51.62 67.66
CA SER A 75 -27.50 52.36 66.76
C SER A 75 -26.04 51.88 66.70
N SER A 76 -25.48 51.84 65.49
CA SER A 76 -24.13 52.36 65.22
C SER A 76 -24.01 52.77 63.74
N ASP A 77 -23.84 54.07 63.52
CA ASP A 77 -23.67 54.70 62.21
C ASP A 77 -22.43 54.18 61.47
N LYS A 78 -22.66 53.52 60.35
CA LYS A 78 -21.77 53.57 59.19
C LYS A 78 -22.63 54.00 58.00
N HIS A 79 -22.43 55.22 57.56
CA HIS A 79 -23.05 55.77 56.36
C HIS A 79 -22.60 54.92 55.16
N PHE A 80 -23.43 53.98 54.72
CA PHE A 80 -23.18 53.17 53.54
C PHE A 80 -23.41 54.07 52.32
N ASP A 81 -22.32 54.58 51.75
CA ASP A 81 -22.36 55.62 50.73
C ASP A 81 -22.95 55.09 49.42
N SER A 82 -23.92 55.81 48.86
CA SER A 82 -24.62 55.49 47.61
C SER A 82 -23.66 55.37 46.42
N THR A 83 -22.48 56.00 46.52
CA THR A 83 -21.42 55.95 45.51
C THR A 83 -20.77 54.57 45.40
N ASP A 84 -20.64 53.82 46.50
CA ASP A 84 -20.05 52.48 46.50
C ASP A 84 -20.99 51.45 45.86
N LEU A 85 -22.30 51.56 46.12
CA LEU A 85 -23.32 50.77 45.41
C LEU A 85 -23.29 51.00 43.90
N LYS A 86 -23.14 52.26 43.48
CA LYS A 86 -23.07 52.61 42.05
C LYS A 86 -21.80 52.05 41.40
N ARG A 87 -20.66 52.04 42.10
CA ARG A 87 -19.42 51.39 41.63
C ARG A 87 -19.59 49.88 41.49
N ILE A 88 -20.19 49.23 42.48
CA ILE A 88 -20.45 47.78 42.44
C ILE A 88 -21.35 47.42 41.24
N LEU A 89 -22.41 48.19 41.00
CA LEU A 89 -23.31 47.97 39.85
C LEU A 89 -22.57 48.11 38.51
N SER A 90 -21.73 49.14 38.37
CA SER A 90 -20.89 49.31 37.16
C SER A 90 -19.93 48.13 36.97
N SER A 91 -19.28 47.66 38.04
CA SER A 91 -18.39 46.49 37.96
C SER A 91 -19.15 45.21 37.63
N LEU A 92 -20.39 45.05 38.09
CA LEU A 92 -21.25 43.92 37.70
C LEU A 92 -21.62 43.98 36.21
N ASP A 93 -21.85 45.17 35.66
CA ASP A 93 -22.09 45.35 34.22
C ASP A 93 -20.83 45.02 33.40
N ASP A 94 -19.65 45.45 33.85
CA ASP A 94 -18.38 45.11 33.21
C ASP A 94 -18.11 43.60 33.22
N VAL A 95 -18.32 42.94 34.37
CA VAL A 95 -18.18 41.48 34.51
C VAL A 95 -19.15 40.76 33.57
N ARG A 96 -20.39 41.23 33.46
CA ARG A 96 -21.40 40.67 32.56
C ARG A 96 -20.99 40.80 31.09
N ALA A 97 -20.41 41.95 30.72
CA ALA A 97 -19.92 42.18 29.36
C ALA A 97 -18.76 41.23 29.02
N GLU A 98 -17.79 41.07 29.93
CA GLU A 98 -16.68 40.12 29.76
C GLU A 98 -17.16 38.66 29.71
N GLN A 99 -18.15 38.29 30.53
CA GLN A 99 -18.78 36.97 30.48
C GLN A 99 -19.44 36.69 29.11
N SER A 100 -20.09 37.69 28.50
CA SER A 100 -20.67 37.55 27.16
C SER A 100 -19.59 37.31 26.10
N LYS A 101 -18.47 38.04 26.16
CA LYS A 101 -17.33 37.82 25.24
C LYS A 101 -16.73 36.42 25.39
N LEU A 102 -16.57 35.96 26.62
CA LEU A 102 -16.08 34.60 26.89
C LEU A 102 -17.04 33.54 26.34
N PHE A 103 -18.34 33.74 26.49
CA PHE A 103 -19.34 32.83 25.92
C PHE A 103 -19.21 32.72 24.40
N ASP A 104 -19.06 33.85 23.69
CA ASP A 104 -18.89 33.86 22.24
C ASP A 104 -17.59 33.16 21.81
N LEU A 105 -16.49 33.37 22.53
CA LEU A 105 -15.21 32.70 22.28
C LEU A 105 -15.32 31.18 22.47
N VAL A 106 -15.95 30.74 23.57
CA VAL A 106 -16.17 29.31 23.85
C VAL A 106 -17.05 28.68 22.79
N ASN A 107 -18.13 29.35 22.38
CA ASN A 107 -19.02 28.86 21.33
C ASN A 107 -18.29 28.76 19.97
N ASN A 108 -17.46 29.75 19.64
CA ASN A 108 -16.65 29.70 18.42
C ASN A 108 -15.60 28.59 18.46
N GLN A 109 -14.97 28.34 19.62
CA GLN A 109 -14.06 27.22 19.79
C GLN A 109 -14.79 25.87 19.68
N SER A 110 -15.98 25.74 20.26
CA SER A 110 -16.83 24.55 20.13
C SER A 110 -17.09 24.21 18.65
N LYS A 111 -17.49 25.20 17.84
CA LYS A 111 -17.71 25.00 16.40
C LYS A 111 -16.45 24.53 15.66
N LYS A 112 -15.28 25.04 16.03
CA LYS A 112 -14.00 24.60 15.43
C LYS A 112 -13.68 23.15 15.82
N LEU A 113 -13.96 22.76 17.06
CA LEU A 113 -13.81 21.38 17.51
C LEU A 113 -14.75 20.44 16.77
N ASP A 114 -16.00 20.83 16.55
CA ASP A 114 -16.96 20.02 15.78
C ASP A 114 -16.48 19.82 14.34
N VAL A 115 -15.98 20.87 13.69
CA VAL A 115 -15.41 20.75 12.34
C VAL A 115 -14.20 19.83 12.32
N LEU A 116 -13.35 19.89 13.36
CA LEU A 116 -12.17 19.04 13.47
C LEU A 116 -12.56 17.57 13.70
N ASP A 117 -13.54 17.31 14.56
CA ASP A 117 -14.05 15.97 14.86
C ASP A 117 -14.66 15.30 13.62
N ASN A 118 -15.42 16.07 12.83
CA ASN A 118 -15.93 15.60 11.54
C ASN A 118 -14.78 15.25 10.57
N LYS A 119 -13.73 16.07 10.50
CA LYS A 119 -12.55 15.76 9.67
C LYS A 119 -11.83 14.49 10.14
N PHE A 120 -11.68 14.30 11.45
CA PHE A 120 -11.10 13.07 11.99
C PHE A 120 -11.93 11.85 11.63
N THR A 121 -13.27 11.95 11.73
CA THR A 121 -14.18 10.87 11.35
C THR A 121 -14.04 10.54 9.86
N CYS A 122 -14.01 11.53 8.97
CA CYS A 122 -13.76 11.31 7.55
C CYS A 122 -12.42 10.59 7.30
N VAL A 123 -11.33 11.08 7.89
CA VAL A 123 -10.00 10.46 7.73
C VAL A 123 -9.99 9.01 8.25
N LEU A 124 -10.65 8.74 9.38
CA LEU A 124 -10.77 7.37 9.91
C LEU A 124 -11.52 6.45 8.95
N THR A 125 -12.58 6.94 8.30
CA THR A 125 -13.29 6.16 7.29
C THR A 125 -12.41 5.86 6.07
N GLU A 126 -11.68 6.86 5.56
CA GLU A 126 -10.75 6.66 4.44
C GLU A 126 -9.63 5.67 4.78
N LEU A 127 -9.06 5.77 5.98
CA LEU A 127 -8.01 4.85 6.45
C LEU A 127 -8.55 3.41 6.54
N SER A 128 -9.79 3.23 7.00
CA SER A 128 -10.44 1.92 7.02
C SER A 128 -10.63 1.32 5.62
N ALA A 129 -11.02 2.14 4.64
CA ALA A 129 -11.18 1.71 3.25
C ALA A 129 -9.84 1.33 2.62
N LEU A 130 -8.80 2.17 2.79
CA LEU A 130 -7.45 1.88 2.31
C LEU A 130 -6.85 0.62 2.93
N LYS A 131 -7.16 0.34 4.20
CA LYS A 131 -6.72 -0.88 4.87
C LYS A 131 -7.34 -2.13 4.24
N GLU A 132 -8.62 -2.08 3.88
CA GLU A 132 -9.29 -3.21 3.22
C GLU A 132 -8.78 -3.40 1.79
N GLU A 133 -8.59 -2.31 1.04
CA GLU A 133 -7.98 -2.38 -0.30
C GLU A 133 -6.60 -3.02 -0.27
N ASN A 134 -5.74 -2.60 0.66
CA ASN A 134 -4.40 -3.21 0.84
C ASN A 134 -4.47 -4.70 1.16
N LYS A 135 -5.46 -5.15 1.93
CA LYS A 135 -5.68 -6.57 2.23
C LYS A 135 -6.08 -7.34 0.99
N ILE A 136 -6.99 -6.80 0.18
CA ILE A 136 -7.40 -7.40 -1.11
C ILE A 136 -6.20 -7.50 -2.06
N LEU A 137 -5.42 -6.42 -2.19
CA LEU A 137 -4.23 -6.39 -3.04
C LEU A 137 -3.18 -7.43 -2.62
N ARG A 138 -2.93 -7.59 -1.32
CA ARG A 138 -2.03 -8.64 -0.79
C ARG A 138 -2.53 -10.04 -1.15
N ASN A 139 -3.81 -10.32 -0.98
CA ASN A 139 -4.38 -11.62 -1.36
C ASN A 139 -4.24 -11.90 -2.88
N ASN A 140 -4.44 -10.87 -3.71
CA ASN A 140 -4.26 -11.00 -5.16
C ASN A 140 -2.80 -11.26 -5.53
N ILE A 141 -1.86 -10.57 -4.87
CA ILE A 141 -0.42 -10.82 -5.04
C ILE A 141 -0.09 -12.26 -4.66
N ASP A 142 -0.54 -12.74 -3.50
CA ASP A 142 -0.27 -14.12 -3.06
C ASP A 142 -0.84 -15.15 -4.05
N SER A 143 -2.05 -14.90 -4.59
CA SER A 143 -2.65 -15.75 -5.63
C SER A 143 -1.81 -15.79 -6.92
N LEU A 144 -1.34 -14.62 -7.37
CA LEU A 144 -0.49 -14.52 -8.56
C LEU A 144 0.86 -15.18 -8.36
N VAL A 145 1.49 -15.00 -7.20
CA VAL A 145 2.75 -15.67 -6.84
C VAL A 145 2.57 -17.19 -6.91
N ASN A 146 1.52 -17.73 -6.31
CA ASN A 146 1.24 -19.17 -6.35
C ASN A 146 1.02 -19.70 -7.78
N ARG A 147 0.37 -18.91 -8.66
CA ARG A 147 0.21 -19.25 -10.07
C ARG A 147 1.54 -19.26 -10.81
N VAL A 148 2.41 -18.27 -10.58
CA VAL A 148 3.73 -18.20 -11.21
C VAL A 148 4.58 -19.39 -10.79
N VAL A 149 4.66 -19.68 -9.49
CA VAL A 149 5.39 -20.85 -8.97
C VAL A 149 4.89 -22.15 -9.61
N SER A 150 3.57 -22.30 -9.76
CA SER A 150 2.98 -23.47 -10.41
C SER A 150 3.37 -23.60 -11.88
N LEU A 151 3.48 -22.48 -12.60
CA LEU A 151 3.89 -22.46 -14.01
C LEU A 151 5.39 -22.73 -14.17
N GLU A 152 6.22 -22.13 -13.33
CA GLU A 152 7.67 -22.35 -13.33
C GLU A 152 8.01 -23.81 -12.98
N THR A 153 7.32 -24.38 -12.01
CA THR A 153 7.48 -25.80 -11.63
C THR A 153 7.03 -26.73 -12.77
N LYS A 154 5.97 -26.38 -13.50
CA LYS A 154 5.55 -27.13 -14.70
C LYS A 154 6.58 -27.03 -15.83
N GLN A 155 7.20 -25.86 -16.01
CA GLN A 155 8.20 -25.62 -17.05
C GLN A 155 9.50 -26.40 -16.80
N LEU A 156 9.98 -26.45 -15.55
CA LEU A 156 11.13 -27.26 -15.14
C LEU A 156 10.94 -28.77 -15.40
N ASN A 157 9.70 -29.25 -15.35
CA ASN A 157 9.35 -30.65 -15.59
C ASN A 157 9.07 -30.96 -17.08
N SER A 158 9.04 -29.96 -17.98
CA SER A 158 8.77 -30.12 -19.40
C SER A 158 9.96 -29.74 -20.28
N SER A 159 11.08 -30.46 -20.16
CA SER A 159 12.25 -30.31 -21.05
C SER A 159 11.92 -30.51 -22.54
N SER A 160 10.79 -31.14 -22.86
CA SER A 160 10.32 -31.36 -24.23
C SER A 160 9.76 -30.09 -24.92
N ASN A 161 9.29 -29.08 -24.17
CA ASN A 161 8.62 -27.93 -24.77
C ASN A 161 9.61 -26.86 -25.23
N ASP A 162 10.67 -26.60 -24.46
CA ASP A 162 11.71 -25.63 -24.83
C ASP A 162 12.47 -26.08 -26.10
N ASP A 163 12.63 -27.38 -26.29
CA ASP A 163 13.24 -27.97 -27.48
C ASP A 163 12.34 -27.83 -28.73
N ALA A 164 11.01 -27.86 -28.57
CA ALA A 164 10.06 -27.63 -29.65
C ALA A 164 9.95 -26.15 -30.03
N PHE A 165 9.95 -25.26 -29.04
CA PHE A 165 9.91 -23.80 -29.26
C PHE A 165 11.21 -23.29 -29.92
N SER A 166 12.37 -23.71 -29.40
CA SER A 166 13.66 -23.35 -30.00
C SER A 166 13.78 -23.84 -31.44
N GLU A 167 13.28 -25.05 -31.73
CA GLU A 167 13.22 -25.57 -33.09
C GLU A 167 12.27 -24.77 -33.99
N PHE A 168 11.10 -24.36 -33.50
CA PHE A 168 10.17 -23.52 -34.26
C PHE A 168 10.81 -22.19 -34.66
N ILE A 169 11.51 -21.54 -33.72
CA ILE A 169 12.22 -20.28 -33.97
C ILE A 169 13.36 -20.48 -35.00
N ASP A 170 14.16 -21.55 -34.86
CA ASP A 170 15.24 -21.85 -35.83
C ASP A 170 14.65 -22.08 -37.23
N ARG A 171 13.56 -22.86 -37.34
CA ARG A 171 12.83 -23.07 -38.62
C ARG A 171 12.33 -21.76 -39.22
N GLN A 172 11.74 -20.87 -38.42
CA GLN A 172 11.24 -19.59 -38.89
C GLN A 172 12.39 -18.70 -39.39
N SER A 173 13.52 -18.67 -38.68
CA SER A 173 14.70 -17.90 -39.07
C SER A 173 15.33 -18.39 -40.39
N ARG A 174 15.20 -19.68 -40.69
CA ARG A 174 15.71 -20.33 -41.92
C ARG A 174 14.71 -20.38 -43.06
N SER A 175 13.44 -20.06 -42.81
CA SER A 175 12.33 -20.22 -43.76
C SER A 175 12.49 -19.43 -45.07
N LYS A 176 13.28 -18.37 -45.07
CA LYS A 176 13.59 -17.53 -46.25
C LYS A 176 14.91 -17.90 -46.94
N ASN A 177 15.60 -18.92 -46.44
CA ASN A 177 16.92 -19.31 -46.94
C ASN A 177 16.82 -20.48 -47.92
N VAL A 178 17.63 -20.41 -48.97
CA VAL A 178 17.86 -21.49 -49.92
C VAL A 178 19.34 -21.83 -49.92
N ILE A 179 19.67 -23.12 -50.00
CA ILE A 179 21.04 -23.60 -50.09
C ILE A 179 21.29 -24.15 -51.50
N LEU A 180 22.30 -23.62 -52.17
CA LEU A 180 22.78 -24.10 -53.45
C LEU A 180 24.05 -24.93 -53.23
N PHE A 181 24.05 -26.14 -53.76
CA PHE A 181 25.18 -27.06 -53.73
C PHE A 181 25.83 -27.14 -55.11
N ASN A 182 27.12 -27.46 -55.09
CA ASN A 182 27.92 -27.73 -56.29
C ASN A 182 28.04 -26.56 -57.26
N VAL A 183 28.00 -25.33 -56.73
CA VAL A 183 28.34 -24.12 -57.48
C VAL A 183 29.85 -23.94 -57.42
N ARG A 184 30.49 -23.92 -58.61
CA ARG A 184 31.95 -23.80 -58.76
C ARG A 184 32.51 -22.63 -57.94
N GLU A 185 33.64 -22.84 -57.29
CA GLU A 185 34.32 -21.77 -56.56
C GLU A 185 35.04 -20.82 -57.53
N PRO A 186 35.06 -19.51 -57.26
CA PRO A 186 35.91 -18.58 -58.00
C PRO A 186 37.39 -18.92 -57.76
N ILE A 187 38.19 -18.89 -58.83
CA ILE A 187 39.62 -19.25 -58.81
C ILE A 187 40.45 -18.20 -58.05
N ASP A 188 39.98 -16.94 -58.02
CA ASP A 188 40.58 -15.85 -57.26
C ASP A 188 39.74 -15.52 -56.02
N ASN A 189 40.42 -15.32 -54.88
CA ASN A 189 39.86 -14.83 -53.60
C ASN A 189 39.31 -13.38 -53.69
N SER A 190 38.86 -12.91 -54.85
CA SER A 190 38.11 -11.65 -54.99
C SER A 190 36.65 -11.91 -54.60
N GLU A 191 36.43 -11.82 -53.29
CA GLU A 191 35.25 -12.32 -52.59
C GLU A 191 33.97 -11.49 -52.87
N ASN A 192 32.85 -12.22 -52.98
CA ASN A 192 31.44 -11.79 -52.94
C ASN A 192 30.72 -11.45 -54.26
N ASN A 193 31.30 -10.71 -55.21
CA ASN A 193 30.53 -10.27 -56.39
C ASN A 193 30.30 -11.37 -57.45
N SER A 194 31.22 -12.34 -57.57
CA SER A 194 31.10 -13.45 -58.52
C SER A 194 29.96 -14.40 -58.14
N ASP A 195 29.80 -14.70 -56.85
CA ASP A 195 28.75 -15.57 -56.34
C ASP A 195 27.36 -14.93 -56.51
N ILE A 196 27.22 -13.63 -56.23
CA ILE A 196 25.96 -12.90 -56.45
C ILE A 196 25.58 -12.95 -57.95
N SER A 197 26.55 -12.73 -58.83
CA SER A 197 26.33 -12.78 -60.29
C SER A 197 25.92 -14.18 -60.76
N THR A 198 26.57 -15.21 -60.23
CA THR A 198 26.26 -16.62 -60.54
C THR A 198 24.89 -17.01 -60.03
N VAL A 199 24.53 -16.63 -58.81
CA VAL A 199 23.19 -16.87 -58.24
C VAL A 199 22.12 -16.16 -59.06
N ASN A 200 22.34 -14.90 -59.47
CA ASN A 200 21.39 -14.20 -60.34
C ASN A 200 21.22 -14.88 -61.70
N LEU A 201 22.28 -15.43 -62.28
CA LEU A 201 22.21 -16.20 -63.53
C LEU A 201 21.39 -17.49 -63.35
N ILE A 202 21.60 -18.21 -62.25
CA ILE A 202 20.82 -19.41 -61.90
C ILE A 202 19.33 -19.06 -61.72
N LEU A 203 19.01 -17.96 -61.02
CA LEU A 203 17.62 -17.52 -60.81
C LEU A 203 16.93 -17.12 -62.12
N ARG A 204 17.65 -16.43 -63.01
CA ARG A 204 17.13 -16.11 -64.36
C ARG A 204 16.86 -17.37 -65.17
N ASN A 205 17.73 -18.36 -65.10
CA ASN A 205 17.55 -19.63 -65.81
C ASN A 205 16.36 -20.44 -65.28
N LEU A 206 16.06 -20.33 -63.98
CA LEU A 206 14.83 -20.88 -63.39
C LEU A 206 13.56 -20.18 -63.91
N GLY A 207 13.69 -19.02 -64.56
CA GLY A 207 12.60 -18.16 -65.00
C GLY A 207 11.98 -17.40 -63.84
N VAL A 208 12.78 -17.05 -62.84
CA VAL A 208 12.32 -16.44 -61.60
C VAL A 208 13.00 -15.08 -61.43
N ASP A 209 12.20 -14.01 -61.49
CA ASP A 209 12.67 -12.64 -61.28
C ASP A 209 12.63 -12.28 -59.79
N ILE A 210 13.65 -12.72 -59.05
CA ILE A 210 13.80 -12.45 -57.62
C ILE A 210 15.23 -11.99 -57.36
N LYS A 211 15.36 -10.87 -56.64
CA LYS A 211 16.66 -10.37 -56.21
C LYS A 211 17.00 -10.92 -54.81
N PRO A 212 18.11 -11.66 -54.65
CA PRO A 212 18.52 -12.15 -53.34
C PRO A 212 18.97 -11.00 -52.43
N VAL A 213 18.69 -11.12 -51.12
CA VAL A 213 19.05 -10.13 -50.10
C VAL A 213 20.49 -10.33 -49.64
N ILE A 214 20.86 -11.59 -49.35
CA ILE A 214 22.21 -11.97 -48.91
C ILE A 214 22.61 -13.22 -49.68
N VAL A 215 23.85 -13.26 -50.15
CA VAL A 215 24.49 -14.44 -50.76
C VAL A 215 25.82 -14.66 -50.05
N GLN A 216 26.02 -15.84 -49.47
CA GLN A 216 27.22 -16.15 -48.70
C GLN A 216 27.57 -17.65 -48.78
N ARG A 217 28.85 -17.99 -48.95
CA ARG A 217 29.32 -19.38 -48.85
C ARG A 217 29.36 -19.87 -47.41
N LEU A 218 28.98 -21.13 -47.21
CA LEU A 218 28.99 -21.79 -45.91
C LEU A 218 30.27 -22.60 -45.70
N GLY A 219 30.89 -22.45 -44.53
CA GLY A 219 32.06 -23.22 -44.11
C GLY A 219 33.41 -22.65 -44.55
N LYS A 220 34.48 -23.29 -44.07
CA LYS A 220 35.86 -22.94 -44.40
C LYS A 220 36.23 -23.41 -45.81
N PRO A 221 37.04 -22.65 -46.58
CA PRO A 221 37.51 -23.07 -47.90
C PRO A 221 38.14 -24.47 -47.84
N ASN A 222 37.79 -25.32 -48.80
CA ASN A 222 38.31 -26.68 -48.92
C ASN A 222 38.38 -27.06 -50.41
N ASN A 223 38.94 -28.23 -50.72
CA ASN A 223 39.07 -28.75 -52.08
C ASN A 223 37.71 -29.05 -52.77
N ASN A 224 36.61 -29.00 -52.00
CA ASN A 224 35.24 -29.21 -52.50
C ASN A 224 34.49 -27.89 -52.57
N CYS A 225 33.58 -27.76 -53.54
CA CYS A 225 32.73 -26.58 -53.69
C CYS A 225 31.84 -26.37 -52.46
N ARG A 226 32.04 -25.25 -51.75
CA ARG A 226 31.23 -24.89 -50.59
C ARG A 226 29.78 -24.56 -50.98
N PRO A 227 28.79 -24.97 -50.17
CA PRO A 227 27.41 -24.57 -50.38
C PRO A 227 27.23 -23.06 -50.26
N ILE A 228 26.32 -22.49 -51.05
CA ILE A 228 25.96 -21.07 -51.00
C ILE A 228 24.61 -20.94 -50.31
N LYS A 229 24.57 -20.15 -49.23
CA LYS A 229 23.34 -19.69 -48.58
C LYS A 229 22.84 -18.43 -49.27
N VAL A 230 21.57 -18.45 -49.66
CA VAL A 230 20.87 -17.32 -50.27
C VAL A 230 19.67 -16.95 -49.41
N LEU A 231 19.65 -15.74 -48.87
CA LEU A 231 18.49 -15.17 -48.18
C LEU A 231 17.59 -14.45 -49.19
N LEU A 232 16.31 -14.80 -49.20
CA LEU A 232 15.31 -14.22 -50.08
C LEU A 232 14.40 -13.23 -49.34
N PRO A 233 13.72 -12.31 -50.05
CA PRO A 233 12.83 -11.34 -49.41
C PRO A 233 11.64 -11.99 -48.70
N SER A 234 11.06 -13.03 -49.33
CA SER A 234 9.86 -13.71 -48.85
C SER A 234 10.00 -15.24 -48.83
N ILE A 235 9.13 -15.90 -48.06
CA ILE A 235 9.04 -17.36 -48.03
C ILE A 235 8.40 -17.89 -49.33
N SER A 236 7.47 -17.13 -49.94
CA SER A 236 6.86 -17.48 -51.22
C SER A 236 7.89 -17.62 -52.34
N ASP A 237 8.94 -16.80 -52.30
CA ASP A 237 10.08 -16.84 -53.23
C ASP A 237 10.87 -18.14 -53.13
N VAL A 238 11.05 -18.66 -51.91
CA VAL A 238 11.67 -19.98 -51.67
C VAL A 238 10.87 -21.06 -52.39
N TYR A 239 9.54 -21.09 -52.23
CA TYR A 239 8.69 -22.09 -52.88
C TYR A 239 8.73 -22.00 -54.41
N LYS A 240 8.73 -20.80 -54.98
CA LYS A 240 8.86 -20.59 -56.44
C LYS A 240 10.17 -21.16 -56.98
N ILE A 241 11.28 -20.91 -56.29
CA ILE A 241 12.60 -21.42 -56.66
C ILE A 241 12.61 -22.94 -56.55
N LEU A 242 12.21 -23.50 -55.40
CA LEU A 242 12.21 -24.95 -55.17
C LEU A 242 11.32 -25.70 -56.18
N GLY A 243 10.17 -25.14 -56.53
CA GLY A 243 9.26 -25.71 -57.55
C GLY A 243 9.84 -25.69 -58.96
N SER A 244 10.73 -24.73 -59.27
CA SER A 244 11.32 -24.56 -60.60
C SER A 244 12.65 -25.31 -60.78
N THR A 245 13.21 -25.90 -59.73
CA THR A 245 14.53 -26.57 -59.72
C THR A 245 14.71 -27.63 -60.80
N ARG A 246 13.64 -28.28 -61.25
CA ARG A 246 13.71 -29.29 -62.33
C ARG A 246 14.25 -28.71 -63.63
N LYS A 247 14.05 -27.41 -63.90
CA LYS A 247 14.54 -26.72 -65.09
C LYS A 247 16.07 -26.68 -65.15
N LEU A 248 16.76 -26.66 -64.00
CA LEU A 248 18.23 -26.64 -63.97
C LEU A 248 18.87 -27.92 -64.49
N LYS A 249 18.17 -29.06 -64.37
CA LYS A 249 18.66 -30.34 -64.90
C LYS A 249 18.68 -30.39 -66.43
N SER A 250 17.90 -29.53 -67.08
CA SER A 250 17.85 -29.43 -68.54
C SER A 250 18.95 -28.53 -69.11
N ASP A 251 19.65 -27.77 -68.27
CA ASP A 251 20.73 -26.88 -68.68
C ASP A 251 22.09 -27.57 -68.61
N GLN A 252 22.91 -27.44 -69.66
CA GLN A 252 24.26 -27.98 -69.70
C GLN A 252 25.22 -27.31 -68.70
N THR A 253 24.93 -26.07 -68.29
CA THR A 253 25.82 -25.29 -67.42
C THR A 253 25.59 -25.53 -65.93
N PHE A 254 24.36 -25.88 -65.54
CA PHE A 254 23.95 -26.01 -64.13
C PHE A 254 23.29 -27.36 -63.79
N ASN A 255 23.46 -28.38 -64.64
CA ASN A 255 22.90 -29.73 -64.43
C ASN A 255 23.28 -30.33 -63.07
N ASP A 256 24.48 -30.03 -62.58
CA ASP A 256 25.02 -30.59 -61.35
C ASP A 256 24.69 -29.75 -60.10
N VAL A 257 24.09 -28.56 -60.28
CA VAL A 257 23.68 -27.68 -59.17
C VAL A 257 22.41 -28.22 -58.54
N LYS A 258 22.45 -28.42 -57.22
CA LYS A 258 21.28 -28.82 -56.43
C LYS A 258 20.84 -27.68 -55.53
N ILE A 259 19.53 -27.47 -55.45
CA ILE A 259 18.94 -26.41 -54.64
C ILE A 259 18.00 -27.04 -53.63
N THR A 260 18.17 -26.70 -52.34
CA THR A 260 17.31 -27.19 -51.26
C THR A 260 16.92 -26.07 -50.30
N SER A 261 15.88 -26.29 -49.51
CA SER A 261 15.57 -25.44 -48.35
C SER A 261 16.67 -25.55 -47.29
N ASP A 262 16.91 -24.47 -46.53
CA ASP A 262 17.77 -24.50 -45.34
C ASP A 262 17.03 -25.21 -44.18
N LYS A 263 17.49 -26.42 -43.85
CA LYS A 263 16.89 -27.28 -42.83
C LYS A 263 17.65 -27.16 -41.51
N THR A 264 16.91 -27.21 -40.40
CA THR A 264 17.54 -27.30 -39.06
C THR A 264 18.32 -28.62 -38.92
N PRO A 265 19.27 -28.74 -37.96
CA PRO A 265 19.97 -29.99 -37.70
C PRO A 265 19.02 -31.19 -37.50
N LYS A 266 17.93 -30.99 -36.74
CA LYS A 266 16.90 -32.01 -36.50
C LYS A 266 16.19 -32.44 -37.79
N GLN A 267 15.82 -31.48 -38.64
CA GLN A 267 15.20 -31.76 -39.95
C GLN A 267 16.12 -32.45 -40.96
N ARG A 268 17.44 -32.51 -40.70
CA ARG A 268 18.41 -33.22 -41.56
C ARG A 268 18.64 -34.67 -41.14
N GLN A 269 18.29 -35.01 -39.90
CA GLN A 269 18.44 -36.36 -39.35
C GLN A 269 17.25 -37.26 -39.67
N HIS A 270 16.13 -36.69 -40.11
CA HIS A 270 14.91 -37.37 -40.57
C HIS A 270 14.75 -37.20 -42.09
#